data_AF-A0A2D6IMQ5-F1
#
_entry.id   AF-A0A2D6IMQ5-F1
#
_cell.length_a   1.000
_cell.length_b   1.000
_cell.length_c   1.000
_cell.angle_alpha   90.00
_cell.angle_beta   90.00
_cell.angle_gamma   90.00
#
_symmetry.space_group_name_H-M   'P 1'
#
loop_
_entity.id
_entity.type
_entity.pdbx_description
1 polymer ?
#
loop_
_entity_poly.entity_id
_entity_poly.type
_entity_poly.pdbx_seq_one_letter_code
_entity_poly.pdbx_strand_id
1 'polypeptide(L)'
;MKNIKTSLWIGLAVLAVILVSAWWFTRDRVVLPRGESEAETILVNEETGQVVTDAERALPGLLLQRSVMVTDGVRHLVPLDEIRGGGPPKDGIPSIDDPIFVAAAEADFIDDREPGLAFSHNEVDRFYPFQILVWHEIVNDVVGGQRVLITYCPLCLSGVVFDPLVQGERVEFGTSGKLWQSNLVMYDRKTDSLWSQILGESILGEMTGTRLTLLPSDQIRFGEWKAAHPDGQVLSRDTGAVRSYGFDPYGDYYTDDGQIISPVNASDPRLENKDFILGLVIDGAAKAYYPPAVKAKGEVVDTFAGITIVANYDDALDVVRLFEREPDGTLTRLNPFASFWFSWMAAHPDTELYN
;
A
#
# COMPACT_ATOMS: atom_id res chain seq x y z
N MET A 1 -27.51 54.71 -7.14
CA MET A 1 -26.04 54.52 -7.25
C MET A 1 -25.40 53.64 -6.17
N LYS A 2 -25.97 53.45 -4.96
CA LYS A 2 -25.37 52.58 -3.92
C LYS A 2 -25.47 51.06 -4.22
N ASN A 3 -26.55 50.58 -4.84
CA ASN A 3 -26.78 49.13 -5.03
C ASN A 3 -25.89 48.45 -6.09
N ILE A 4 -25.42 49.20 -7.11
CA ILE A 4 -24.60 48.64 -8.19
C ILE A 4 -23.19 48.29 -7.71
N LYS A 5 -22.65 49.07 -6.76
CA LYS A 5 -21.33 48.79 -6.19
C LYS A 5 -21.36 47.52 -5.33
N THR A 6 -22.39 47.33 -4.52
CA THR A 6 -22.51 46.14 -3.66
C THR A 6 -22.70 44.85 -4.46
N SER A 7 -23.50 44.87 -5.54
CA SER A 7 -23.66 43.69 -6.41
C SER A 7 -22.39 43.33 -7.18
N LEU A 8 -21.60 44.34 -7.57
CA LEU A 8 -20.31 44.13 -8.24
C LEU A 8 -19.26 43.52 -7.29
N TRP A 9 -19.23 43.95 -6.02
CA TRP A 9 -18.32 43.39 -5.01
C TRP A 9 -18.69 41.95 -4.63
N ILE A 10 -19.98 41.62 -4.53
CA ILE A 10 -20.43 40.24 -4.29
C ILE A 10 -20.08 39.34 -5.49
N GLY A 11 -20.27 39.83 -6.73
CA GLY A 11 -19.88 39.10 -7.94
C GLY A 11 -18.38 38.82 -8.02
N LEU A 12 -17.54 39.80 -7.67
CA LEU A 12 -16.08 39.64 -7.62
C LEU A 12 -15.63 38.69 -6.50
N ALA A 13 -16.27 38.71 -5.34
CA ALA A 13 -15.96 37.79 -4.24
C ALA A 13 -16.34 36.34 -4.57
N VAL A 14 -17.50 36.12 -5.19
CA VAL A 14 -17.92 34.78 -5.65
C VAL A 14 -16.99 34.27 -6.76
N LEU A 15 -16.62 35.13 -7.72
CA LEU A 15 -15.66 34.78 -8.76
C LEU A 15 -14.27 34.45 -8.17
N ALA A 16 -13.81 35.21 -7.17
CA ALA A 16 -12.55 34.92 -6.48
C ALA A 16 -12.61 33.59 -5.73
N VAL A 17 -13.71 33.26 -5.04
CA VAL A 17 -13.88 31.95 -4.39
C VAL A 17 -13.91 30.82 -5.42
N ILE A 18 -14.59 31.00 -6.56
CA ILE A 18 -14.61 30.01 -7.65
C ILE A 18 -13.24 29.86 -8.30
N LEU A 19 -12.49 30.94 -8.49
CA LEU A 19 -11.15 30.90 -9.07
C LEU A 19 -10.14 30.30 -8.09
N VAL A 20 -10.23 30.59 -6.79
CA VAL A 20 -9.38 29.99 -5.75
C VAL A 20 -9.70 28.51 -5.59
N SER A 21 -10.98 28.11 -5.62
CA SER A 21 -11.35 26.69 -5.56
C SER A 21 -10.97 25.95 -6.84
N ALA A 22 -11.19 26.52 -8.03
CA ALA A 22 -10.73 25.93 -9.29
C ALA A 22 -9.19 25.86 -9.39
N TRP A 23 -8.48 26.82 -8.80
CA TRP A 23 -7.02 26.82 -8.73
C TRP A 23 -6.50 25.76 -7.75
N TRP A 24 -7.09 25.60 -6.57
CA TRP A 24 -6.81 24.46 -5.67
C TRP A 24 -7.08 23.12 -6.38
N PHE A 25 -8.26 22.97 -6.99
CA PHE A 25 -8.64 21.75 -7.72
C PHE A 25 -7.72 21.40 -8.90
N THR A 26 -7.04 22.37 -9.51
CA THR A 26 -6.10 22.12 -10.61
C THR A 26 -4.65 22.01 -10.14
N ARG A 27 -4.26 22.67 -9.05
CA ARG A 27 -2.90 22.64 -8.48
C ARG A 27 -2.57 21.32 -7.80
N ASP A 28 -3.55 20.67 -7.16
CA ASP A 28 -3.32 19.46 -6.35
C ASP A 28 -3.51 18.17 -7.15
N ARG A 29 -3.53 18.27 -8.49
CA ARG A 29 -3.55 17.08 -9.35
C ARG A 29 -2.13 16.71 -9.71
N VAL A 30 -1.73 15.49 -9.35
CA VAL A 30 -0.54 14.85 -9.94
C VAL A 30 -0.71 14.82 -11.46
N VAL A 31 0.12 15.58 -12.18
CA VAL A 31 0.15 15.66 -13.64
C VAL A 31 1.20 14.68 -14.15
N LEU A 32 0.78 13.77 -15.03
CA LEU A 32 1.68 12.82 -15.66
C LEU A 32 2.40 13.48 -16.85
N PRO A 33 3.68 13.12 -17.11
CA PRO A 33 4.41 13.59 -18.27
C PRO A 33 3.70 13.17 -19.57
N ARG A 34 3.92 13.92 -20.65
CA ARG A 34 3.29 13.65 -21.96
C ARG A 34 4.35 13.71 -23.05
N GLY A 35 4.31 12.75 -23.96
CA GLY A 35 5.22 12.71 -25.10
C GLY A 35 5.64 11.30 -25.44
N GLU A 36 6.64 11.20 -26.31
CA GLU A 36 7.27 9.93 -26.63
C GLU A 36 8.11 9.45 -25.43
N SER A 37 8.22 8.14 -25.29
CA SER A 37 8.99 7.50 -24.24
C SER A 37 10.25 6.88 -24.82
N GLU A 38 11.39 7.12 -24.20
CA GLU A 38 12.66 6.48 -24.54
C GLU A 38 13.11 5.55 -23.41
N ALA A 39 13.78 4.44 -23.75
CA ALA A 39 14.29 3.52 -22.75
C ALA A 39 15.59 4.04 -22.12
N GLU A 40 15.71 3.93 -20.81
CA GLU A 40 16.92 4.22 -20.04
C GLU A 40 17.25 3.02 -19.15
N THR A 41 18.54 2.72 -18.96
CA THR A 41 18.97 1.70 -17.99
C THR A 41 19.33 2.37 -16.67
N ILE A 42 18.68 1.93 -15.59
CA ILE A 42 19.04 2.26 -14.21
C ILE A 42 19.78 1.09 -13.55
N LEU A 43 20.52 1.41 -12.48
CA LEU A 43 21.16 0.41 -11.62
C LEU A 43 20.42 0.37 -10.29
N VAL A 44 20.06 -0.83 -9.84
CA VAL A 44 19.41 -1.06 -8.55
C VAL A 44 20.30 -2.01 -7.75
N ASN A 45 20.56 -1.68 -6.49
CA ASN A 45 21.23 -2.59 -5.57
C ASN A 45 20.23 -3.66 -5.12
N GLU A 46 20.53 -4.95 -5.36
CA GLU A 46 19.59 -6.04 -5.08
C GLU A 46 19.24 -6.16 -3.60
N GLU A 47 20.22 -6.02 -2.72
CA GLU A 47 20.06 -6.25 -1.28
C GLU A 47 19.18 -5.18 -0.64
N THR A 48 19.35 -3.93 -1.07
CA THR A 48 18.67 -2.77 -0.48
C THR A 48 17.43 -2.34 -1.27
N GLY A 49 17.31 -2.77 -2.53
CA GLY A 49 16.29 -2.31 -3.46
C GLY A 49 16.44 -0.84 -3.87
N GLN A 50 17.56 -0.18 -3.55
CA GLN A 50 17.76 1.25 -3.82
C GLN A 50 18.39 1.50 -5.19
N VAL A 51 17.90 2.52 -5.91
CA VAL A 51 18.54 2.99 -7.14
C VAL A 51 19.88 3.60 -6.80
N VAL A 52 20.93 3.15 -7.49
CA VAL A 52 22.31 3.58 -7.25
C VAL A 52 22.58 4.90 -7.96
N THR A 53 22.99 5.91 -7.19
CA THR A 53 23.44 7.18 -7.74
C THR A 53 24.86 7.07 -8.31
N ASP A 54 25.27 8.00 -9.18
CA ASP A 54 26.63 8.00 -9.76
C ASP A 54 27.74 7.98 -8.69
N ALA A 55 27.46 8.54 -7.50
CA ALA A 55 28.38 8.56 -6.36
C ALA A 55 28.55 7.19 -5.66
N GLU A 56 27.59 6.27 -5.83
CA GLU A 56 27.51 4.99 -5.11
C GLU A 56 27.92 3.79 -5.96
N ARG A 57 28.23 3.99 -7.25
CA ARG A 57 28.69 2.91 -8.17
C ARG A 57 29.95 2.17 -7.70
N ALA A 58 30.68 2.70 -6.73
CA ALA A 58 31.88 2.09 -6.17
C ALA A 58 31.62 1.20 -4.93
N LEU A 59 30.39 1.11 -4.44
CA LEU A 59 30.05 0.29 -3.28
C LEU A 59 29.94 -1.19 -3.66
N PRO A 60 30.43 -2.12 -2.81
CA PRO A 60 30.23 -3.55 -3.02
C PRO A 60 28.75 -3.92 -2.86
N GLY A 61 28.21 -4.64 -3.84
CA GLY A 61 26.84 -5.15 -3.86
C GLY A 61 26.49 -5.71 -5.25
N LEU A 62 25.49 -6.60 -5.33
CA LEU A 62 24.99 -7.08 -6.62
C LEU A 62 24.12 -5.99 -7.26
N LEU A 63 24.53 -5.49 -8.42
CA LEU A 63 23.83 -4.43 -9.14
C LEU A 63 23.01 -5.03 -10.29
N LEU A 64 21.70 -4.83 -10.25
CA LEU A 64 20.80 -5.14 -11.35
C LEU A 64 20.72 -3.98 -12.32
N GLN A 65 20.88 -4.29 -13.60
CA GLN A 65 20.48 -3.39 -14.68
C GLN A 65 18.98 -3.57 -14.93
N ARG A 66 18.23 -2.47 -14.84
CA ARG A 66 16.80 -2.47 -15.14
C ARG A 66 16.49 -1.43 -16.19
N SER A 67 15.67 -1.80 -17.17
CA SER A 67 15.15 -0.86 -18.15
C SER A 67 13.97 -0.11 -17.54
N VAL A 68 13.99 1.21 -17.63
CA VAL A 68 12.85 2.10 -17.36
C VAL A 68 12.57 2.93 -18.59
N MET A 69 11.44 3.61 -18.60
CA MET A 69 11.07 4.55 -19.64
C MET A 69 11.25 5.98 -19.15
N VAL A 70 11.52 6.90 -20.06
CA VAL A 70 11.65 8.34 -19.79
C VAL A 70 10.72 9.11 -20.71
N THR A 71 9.86 9.94 -20.14
CA THR A 71 9.00 10.86 -20.89
C THR A 71 9.15 12.25 -20.30
N ASP A 72 9.50 13.23 -21.14
CA ASP A 72 9.70 14.62 -20.71
C ASP A 72 10.69 14.74 -19.53
N GLY A 73 11.76 13.94 -19.56
CA GLY A 73 12.78 13.88 -18.50
C GLY A 73 12.37 13.18 -17.21
N VAL A 74 11.14 12.64 -17.13
CA VAL A 74 10.63 11.91 -15.97
C VAL A 74 10.68 10.42 -16.22
N ARG A 75 11.37 9.68 -15.34
CA ARG A 75 11.41 8.21 -15.38
C ARG A 75 10.07 7.63 -14.97
N HIS A 76 9.70 6.51 -15.57
CA HIS A 76 8.57 5.68 -15.20
C HIS A 76 8.82 4.21 -15.52
N LEU A 77 8.24 3.33 -14.70
CA LEU A 77 8.38 1.88 -14.81
C LEU A 77 7.17 1.23 -15.50
N VAL A 78 6.02 1.89 -15.42
CA VAL A 78 4.74 1.39 -15.92
C VAL A 78 4.18 2.37 -16.95
N PRO A 79 3.37 1.91 -17.93
CA PRO A 79 2.76 2.82 -18.90
C PRO A 79 1.96 3.93 -18.22
N LEU A 80 2.20 5.18 -18.64
CA LEU A 80 1.61 6.36 -18.01
C LEU A 80 0.08 6.39 -18.10
N ASP A 81 -0.50 5.79 -19.13
CA ASP A 81 -1.95 5.69 -19.34
C ASP A 81 -2.63 4.62 -18.46
N GLU A 82 -1.84 3.76 -17.82
CA GLU A 82 -2.31 2.84 -16.77
C GLU A 82 -2.37 3.52 -15.38
N ILE A 83 -1.69 4.65 -15.18
CA ILE A 83 -1.78 5.43 -13.93
C ILE A 83 -3.01 6.33 -13.99
N ARG A 84 -4.07 5.94 -13.30
CA ARG A 84 -5.41 6.55 -13.39
C ARG A 84 -5.76 7.35 -12.15
N GLY A 85 -6.68 8.30 -12.28
CA GLY A 85 -7.22 9.02 -11.13
C GLY A 85 -8.25 8.19 -10.37
N GLY A 86 -8.12 8.10 -9.04
CA GLY A 86 -9.09 7.44 -8.16
C GLY A 86 -10.30 8.31 -7.81
N GLY A 87 -10.30 9.59 -8.21
CA GLY A 87 -11.34 10.57 -7.91
C GLY A 87 -10.83 11.71 -7.01
N PRO A 88 -10.30 11.41 -5.81
CA PRO A 88 -9.66 12.40 -4.96
C PRO A 88 -8.42 13.04 -5.62
N PRO A 89 -8.11 14.32 -5.32
CA PRO A 89 -6.81 14.91 -5.66
C PRO A 89 -5.68 14.34 -4.79
N LYS A 90 -4.44 14.78 -5.03
CA LYS A 90 -3.32 14.55 -4.09
C LYS A 90 -3.73 15.04 -2.70
N ASP A 91 -3.48 14.22 -1.68
CA ASP A 91 -3.87 14.43 -0.29
C ASP A 91 -5.39 14.62 -0.08
N GLY A 92 -6.22 14.30 -1.08
CA GLY A 92 -7.68 14.33 -0.96
C GLY A 92 -8.22 13.28 0.03
N ILE A 93 -7.44 12.23 0.24
CA ILE A 93 -7.58 11.27 1.34
C ILE A 93 -6.42 11.57 2.31
N PRO A 94 -6.67 12.29 3.42
CA PRO A 94 -5.58 12.77 4.27
C PRO A 94 -4.89 11.59 4.96
N SER A 95 -3.56 11.49 4.86
CA SER A 95 -2.78 10.56 5.68
C SER A 95 -2.87 10.92 7.17
N ILE A 96 -2.60 9.95 8.04
CA ILE A 96 -2.41 10.18 9.47
C ILE A 96 -0.90 10.26 9.74
N ASP A 97 -0.41 11.45 10.09
CA ASP A 97 1.03 11.69 10.27
C ASP A 97 1.44 11.76 11.75
N ASP A 98 0.47 12.04 12.63
CA ASP A 98 0.65 12.07 14.09
C ASP A 98 -0.40 11.14 14.75
N PRO A 99 -0.27 9.81 14.58
CA PRO A 99 -1.30 8.87 15.03
C PRO A 99 -1.43 8.84 16.56
N ILE A 100 -2.67 8.93 17.05
CA ILE A 100 -3.01 8.82 18.48
C ILE A 100 -3.58 7.43 18.73
N PHE A 101 -3.12 6.79 19.79
CA PHE A 101 -3.51 5.43 20.15
C PHE A 101 -4.13 5.36 21.53
N VAL A 102 -5.02 4.39 21.70
CA VAL A 102 -5.62 4.00 22.98
C VAL A 102 -5.20 2.57 23.32
N ALA A 103 -5.30 2.18 24.60
CA ALA A 103 -5.08 0.79 24.97
C ALA A 103 -6.16 -0.12 24.35
N ALA A 104 -5.81 -1.37 24.01
CA ALA A 104 -6.76 -2.32 23.41
C ALA A 104 -8.00 -2.58 24.29
N ALA A 105 -7.85 -2.50 25.61
CA ALA A 105 -8.95 -2.60 26.57
C ALA A 105 -9.93 -1.40 26.52
N GLU A 106 -9.46 -0.23 26.08
CA GLU A 106 -10.22 1.03 26.03
C GLU A 106 -10.83 1.31 24.64
N ALA A 107 -10.46 0.53 23.62
CA ALA A 107 -10.99 0.64 22.27
C ALA A 107 -12.42 0.06 22.16
N ASP A 108 -13.39 0.73 22.78
CA ASP A 108 -14.82 0.35 22.78
C ASP A 108 -15.57 0.70 21.48
N PHE A 109 -14.90 1.41 20.56
CA PHE A 109 -15.45 1.90 19.32
C PHE A 109 -15.39 0.89 18.16
N ILE A 110 -14.72 -0.25 18.36
CA ILE A 110 -14.48 -1.31 17.38
C ILE A 110 -15.03 -2.64 17.91
N ASP A 111 -15.74 -3.39 17.07
CA ASP A 111 -16.25 -4.73 17.37
C ASP A 111 -15.15 -5.78 17.15
N ASP A 112 -15.12 -6.83 17.99
CA ASP A 112 -14.09 -7.89 17.92
C ASP A 112 -14.01 -8.57 16.54
N ARG A 113 -15.07 -8.56 15.74
CA ARG A 113 -15.10 -9.16 14.40
C ARG A 113 -14.52 -8.25 13.31
N GLU A 114 -14.30 -6.97 13.62
CA GLU A 114 -13.81 -6.01 12.63
C GLU A 114 -12.33 -6.29 12.30
N PRO A 115 -11.96 -6.28 11.00
CA PRO A 115 -10.59 -6.50 10.57
C PRO A 115 -9.74 -5.24 10.73
N GLY A 116 -8.44 -5.46 10.80
CA GLY A 116 -7.42 -4.42 10.76
C GLY A 116 -6.07 -4.98 10.37
N LEU A 117 -5.09 -4.09 10.31
CA LEU A 117 -3.69 -4.46 10.15
C LEU A 117 -3.02 -4.50 11.52
N ALA A 118 -2.35 -5.60 11.84
CA ALA A 118 -1.55 -5.76 13.04
C ALA A 118 -0.06 -5.66 12.68
N PHE A 119 0.68 -4.91 13.49
CA PHE A 119 2.13 -4.77 13.35
C PHE A 119 2.80 -4.69 14.72
N SER A 120 3.90 -5.42 14.89
CA SER A 120 4.64 -5.51 16.14
C SER A 120 6.12 -5.26 15.91
N HIS A 121 6.72 -4.37 16.69
CA HIS A 121 8.16 -4.12 16.65
C HIS A 121 8.68 -3.66 18.01
N ASN A 122 9.80 -4.24 18.46
CA ASN A 122 10.44 -3.97 19.76
C ASN A 122 9.42 -3.88 20.92
N GLU A 123 8.60 -4.92 21.10
CA GLU A 123 7.60 -5.04 22.17
C GLU A 123 6.47 -3.99 22.12
N VAL A 124 6.35 -3.23 21.03
CA VAL A 124 5.21 -2.35 20.77
C VAL A 124 4.30 -3.03 19.75
N ASP A 125 3.10 -3.39 20.20
CA ASP A 125 2.06 -3.99 19.36
C ASP A 125 1.02 -2.93 18.96
N ARG A 126 0.82 -2.77 17.64
CA ARG A 126 -0.13 -1.83 17.05
C ARG A 126 -1.23 -2.56 16.29
N PHE A 127 -2.45 -2.08 16.44
CA PHE A 127 -3.57 -2.44 15.58
C PHE A 127 -4.13 -1.20 14.89
N TYR A 128 -4.33 -1.32 13.57
CA TYR A 128 -4.86 -0.26 12.72
C TYR A 128 -6.21 -0.71 12.12
N PRO A 129 -7.34 -0.28 12.70
CA PRO A 129 -8.67 -0.69 12.24
C PRO A 129 -8.93 -0.30 10.79
N PHE A 130 -9.47 -1.22 9.97
CA PHE A 130 -9.85 -0.89 8.59
C PHE A 130 -10.99 0.13 8.51
N GLN A 131 -11.88 0.17 9.50
CA GLN A 131 -12.89 1.24 9.62
C GLN A 131 -12.31 2.65 9.78
N ILE A 132 -11.01 2.78 10.09
CA ILE A 132 -10.26 4.05 10.07
C ILE A 132 -9.42 4.12 8.80
N LEU A 133 -8.65 3.08 8.48
CA LEU A 133 -7.75 3.09 7.33
C LEU A 133 -8.47 3.30 5.99
N VAL A 134 -9.73 2.86 5.85
CA VAL A 134 -10.53 3.12 4.63
C VAL A 134 -10.71 4.61 4.31
N TRP A 135 -10.57 5.49 5.31
CA TRP A 135 -10.72 6.95 5.18
C TRP A 135 -9.40 7.72 5.05
N HIS A 136 -8.28 7.02 5.22
CA HIS A 136 -6.95 7.62 5.36
C HIS A 136 -5.89 6.99 4.45
N GLU A 137 -6.02 5.70 4.16
CA GLU A 137 -5.15 4.84 3.34
C GLU A 137 -3.70 4.75 3.80
N ILE A 138 -3.16 5.74 4.51
CA ILE A 138 -1.76 5.84 4.93
C ILE A 138 -1.68 6.33 6.39
N VAL A 139 -0.84 5.66 7.18
CA VAL A 139 -0.38 6.15 8.49
C VAL A 139 1.15 6.15 8.50
N ASN A 140 1.73 7.33 8.77
CA ASN A 140 3.17 7.47 9.02
C ASN A 140 3.40 7.32 10.54
N ASP A 141 3.72 6.12 11.02
CA ASP A 141 3.89 5.85 12.47
C ASP A 141 5.36 5.63 12.86
N VAL A 142 5.62 5.68 14.16
CA VAL A 142 6.84 5.20 14.80
C VAL A 142 6.48 4.11 15.81
N VAL A 143 6.89 2.88 15.51
CA VAL A 143 6.62 1.69 16.35
C VAL A 143 7.93 1.16 16.88
N GLY A 144 8.04 1.02 18.21
CA GLY A 144 9.26 0.50 18.82
C GLY A 144 10.54 1.30 18.49
N GLY A 145 10.41 2.59 18.17
CA GLY A 145 11.51 3.46 17.76
C GLY A 145 11.85 3.43 16.26
N GLN A 146 11.20 2.59 15.46
CA GLN A 146 11.37 2.53 14.01
C GLN A 146 10.22 3.28 13.31
N ARG A 147 10.56 4.16 12.34
CA ARG A 147 9.56 4.73 11.43
C ARG A 147 9.05 3.64 10.49
N VAL A 148 7.73 3.55 10.36
CA VAL A 148 7.04 2.59 9.51
C VAL A 148 5.96 3.27 8.68
N LEU A 149 5.70 2.73 7.51
CA LEU A 149 4.64 3.18 6.61
C LEU A 149 3.55 2.13 6.59
N ILE A 150 2.41 2.46 7.19
CA ILE A 150 1.21 1.63 7.17
C ILE A 150 0.37 2.05 5.98
N THR A 151 -0.03 1.11 5.14
CA THR A 151 -0.83 1.40 3.95
C THR A 151 -2.03 0.47 3.84
N TYR A 152 -3.14 0.97 3.30
CA TYR A 152 -4.35 0.21 3.05
C TYR A 152 -5.02 0.69 1.76
N CYS A 153 -5.22 -0.22 0.79
CA CYS A 153 -6.07 0.03 -0.36
C CYS A 153 -7.40 -0.69 -0.19
N PRO A 154 -8.52 0.02 0.01
CA PRO A 154 -9.82 -0.62 0.18
C PRO A 154 -10.31 -1.30 -1.10
N LEU A 155 -9.94 -0.81 -2.28
CA LEU A 155 -10.35 -1.43 -3.55
C LEU A 155 -9.77 -2.83 -3.77
N CYS A 156 -8.65 -3.12 -3.11
CA CYS A 156 -7.88 -4.36 -3.27
C CYS A 156 -7.77 -5.16 -1.97
N LEU A 157 -8.41 -4.72 -0.88
CA LEU A 157 -8.24 -5.29 0.47
C LEU A 157 -6.77 -5.52 0.83
N SER A 158 -5.89 -4.58 0.45
CA SER A 158 -4.45 -4.71 0.62
C SER A 158 -3.93 -3.82 1.73
N GLY A 159 -3.70 -4.42 2.89
CA GLY A 159 -2.96 -3.85 4.01
C GLY A 159 -1.50 -4.28 3.98
N VAL A 160 -0.57 -3.32 3.90
CA VAL A 160 0.87 -3.59 3.79
C VAL A 160 1.64 -2.60 4.66
N VAL A 161 2.65 -3.10 5.39
CA VAL A 161 3.59 -2.29 6.16
C VAL A 161 4.94 -2.28 5.46
N PHE A 162 5.52 -1.09 5.30
CA PHE A 162 6.84 -0.90 4.70
C PHE A 162 7.80 -0.21 5.66
N ASP A 163 9.10 -0.48 5.48
CA ASP A 163 10.16 0.44 5.89
C ASP A 163 10.25 1.56 4.83
N PRO A 164 9.91 2.82 5.17
CA PRO A 164 9.87 3.92 4.20
C PRO A 164 11.26 4.48 3.88
N LEU A 165 12.26 3.61 3.76
CA LEU A 165 13.64 3.98 3.46
C LEU A 165 13.78 4.36 1.98
N VAL A 166 14.07 5.64 1.74
CA VAL A 166 14.28 6.23 0.42
C VAL A 166 15.63 6.95 0.42
N GLN A 167 16.60 6.41 -0.32
CA GLN A 167 17.96 6.96 -0.43
C GLN A 167 18.61 7.18 0.94
N GLY A 168 18.56 6.16 1.79
CA GLY A 168 19.18 6.16 3.13
C GLY A 168 18.41 6.96 4.20
N GLU A 169 17.26 7.55 3.86
CA GLU A 169 16.43 8.30 4.81
C GLU A 169 15.03 7.70 4.89
N ARG A 170 14.49 7.53 6.11
CA ARG A 170 13.10 7.11 6.29
C ARG A 170 12.18 8.33 6.18
N VAL A 171 11.37 8.38 5.13
CA VAL A 171 10.55 9.55 4.77
C VAL A 171 9.07 9.33 5.08
N GLU A 172 8.28 10.39 4.90
CA GLU A 172 6.82 10.33 4.98
C GLU A 172 6.18 10.20 3.60
N PHE A 173 5.05 9.53 3.58
CA PHE A 173 4.24 9.33 2.38
C PHE A 173 2.88 9.98 2.50
N GLY A 174 2.28 10.33 1.38
CA GLY A 174 0.89 10.80 1.28
C GLY A 174 0.15 10.09 0.15
N THR A 175 -1.16 10.36 0.05
CA THR A 175 -2.00 9.76 -0.98
C THR A 175 -1.91 10.58 -2.26
N SER A 176 -1.65 9.95 -3.41
CA SER A 176 -1.48 10.70 -4.66
C SER A 176 -2.80 10.95 -5.39
N GLY A 177 -3.90 10.33 -4.92
CA GLY A 177 -5.18 10.27 -5.63
C GLY A 177 -5.12 9.46 -6.94
N LYS A 178 -4.07 8.65 -7.13
CA LYS A 178 -3.88 7.81 -8.32
C LYS A 178 -3.99 6.33 -7.97
N LEU A 179 -4.28 5.54 -9.00
CA LEU A 179 -4.35 4.09 -8.95
C LEU A 179 -3.52 3.51 -10.11
N TRP A 180 -2.93 2.35 -9.88
CA TRP A 180 -2.35 1.50 -10.93
C TRP A 180 -2.77 0.06 -10.66
N GLN A 181 -3.32 -0.63 -11.66
CA GLN A 181 -3.98 -1.93 -11.50
C GLN A 181 -5.02 -1.98 -10.37
N SER A 182 -5.85 -0.93 -10.29
CA SER A 182 -6.82 -0.66 -9.22
C SER A 182 -6.23 -0.42 -7.83
N ASN A 183 -4.93 -0.59 -7.65
CA ASN A 183 -4.26 -0.51 -6.37
C ASN A 183 -3.77 0.91 -6.08
N LEU A 184 -3.61 1.22 -4.79
CA LEU A 184 -3.15 2.51 -4.29
C LEU A 184 -1.80 2.90 -4.91
N VAL A 185 -1.75 4.11 -5.46
CA VAL A 185 -0.49 4.81 -5.74
C VAL A 185 -0.30 5.89 -4.68
N MET A 186 0.80 5.79 -3.97
CA MET A 186 1.23 6.75 -2.95
C MET A 186 2.33 7.66 -3.51
N TYR A 187 2.69 8.71 -2.79
CA TYR A 187 3.85 9.52 -3.13
C TYR A 187 4.72 9.76 -1.89
N ASP A 188 6.04 9.83 -2.06
CA ASP A 188 6.93 10.25 -0.98
C ASP A 188 7.06 11.78 -0.95
N ARG A 189 7.01 12.37 0.24
CA ARG A 189 7.03 13.83 0.41
C ARG A 189 8.40 14.47 0.15
N LYS A 190 9.46 13.65 0.04
CA LYS A 190 10.84 14.13 -0.15
C LYS A 190 11.13 14.44 -1.62
N THR A 191 10.71 13.58 -2.53
CA THR A 191 11.02 13.64 -3.96
C THR A 191 9.79 13.80 -4.85
N ASP A 192 8.58 13.70 -4.27
CA ASP A 192 7.31 13.66 -4.99
C ASP A 192 7.21 12.50 -6.01
N SER A 193 8.04 11.46 -5.87
CA SER A 193 7.95 10.27 -6.70
C SER A 193 6.71 9.46 -6.33
N LEU A 194 6.11 8.78 -7.32
CA LEU A 194 4.95 7.92 -7.14
C LEU A 194 5.38 6.48 -6.91
N TRP A 195 4.69 5.79 -6.02
CA TRP A 195 4.99 4.43 -5.61
C TRP A 195 3.74 3.57 -5.67
N SER A 196 3.86 2.40 -6.28
CA SER A 196 2.80 1.39 -6.28
C SER A 196 2.83 0.63 -4.96
N GLN A 197 1.72 0.60 -4.23
CA GLN A 197 1.62 -0.18 -3.00
C GLN A 197 1.78 -1.69 -3.32
N ILE A 198 1.09 -2.23 -4.33
CA ILE A 198 1.15 -3.66 -4.65
C ILE A 198 2.53 -4.15 -5.11
N LEU A 199 3.36 -3.27 -5.69
CA LEU A 199 4.75 -3.61 -6.03
C LEU A 199 5.74 -3.32 -4.90
N GLY A 200 5.37 -2.43 -3.96
CA GLY A 200 6.32 -1.84 -3.02
C GLY A 200 7.44 -1.05 -3.71
N GLU A 201 7.17 -0.47 -4.89
CA GLU A 201 8.21 0.09 -5.77
C GLU A 201 7.80 1.45 -6.34
N SER A 202 8.76 2.36 -6.49
CA SER A 202 8.55 3.63 -7.17
C SER A 202 8.36 3.39 -8.67
N ILE A 203 7.23 3.85 -9.19
CA ILE A 203 6.82 3.63 -10.58
C ILE A 203 6.94 4.87 -11.47
N LEU A 204 7.12 6.06 -10.88
CA LEU A 204 7.26 7.31 -11.63
C LEU A 204 7.97 8.36 -10.78
N GLY A 205 8.89 9.11 -11.37
CA GLY A 205 9.63 10.18 -10.71
C GLY A 205 11.10 9.86 -10.49
N GLU A 206 11.76 10.66 -9.65
CA GLU A 206 13.20 10.55 -9.41
C GLU A 206 13.59 9.17 -8.87
N MET A 207 12.74 8.61 -8.00
CA MET A 207 13.00 7.34 -7.31
C MET A 207 12.60 6.09 -8.10
N THR A 208 12.14 6.23 -9.36
CA THR A 208 11.65 5.11 -10.19
C THR A 208 12.59 3.89 -10.14
N GLY A 209 12.05 2.72 -9.79
CA GLY A 209 12.79 1.47 -9.62
C GLY A 209 13.34 1.23 -8.21
N THR A 210 13.21 2.19 -7.29
CA THR A 210 13.51 2.00 -5.87
C THR A 210 12.40 1.19 -5.21
N ARG A 211 12.76 0.23 -4.37
CA ARG A 211 11.83 -0.64 -3.63
C ARG A 211 11.86 -0.34 -2.13
N LEU A 212 10.71 -0.47 -1.50
CA LEU A 212 10.55 -0.45 -0.06
C LEU A 212 10.60 -1.88 0.49
N THR A 213 11.25 -2.05 1.64
CA THR A 213 11.25 -3.34 2.34
C THR A 213 9.91 -3.57 3.01
N LEU A 214 9.30 -4.73 2.78
CA LEU A 214 8.09 -5.14 3.50
C LEU A 214 8.43 -5.51 4.94
N LEU A 215 7.63 -5.05 5.88
CA LEU A 215 7.76 -5.41 7.30
C LEU A 215 6.68 -6.41 7.71
N PRO A 216 6.99 -7.45 8.50
CA PRO A 216 6.03 -8.48 8.89
C PRO A 216 4.78 -7.90 9.56
N SER A 217 3.62 -8.14 8.94
CA SER A 217 2.31 -7.67 9.42
C SER A 217 1.23 -8.69 9.09
N ASP A 218 0.16 -8.70 9.87
CA ASP A 218 -0.97 -9.60 9.63
C ASP A 218 -2.27 -8.79 9.44
N GLN A 219 -3.06 -9.15 8.42
CA GLN A 219 -4.47 -8.71 8.35
C GLN A 219 -5.29 -9.67 9.20
N ILE A 220 -5.83 -9.18 10.32
CA ILE A 220 -6.44 -9.99 11.37
C ILE A 220 -7.66 -9.27 11.95
N ARG A 221 -8.57 -10.03 12.55
CA ARG A 221 -9.68 -9.49 13.33
C ARG A 221 -9.21 -8.92 14.67
N PHE A 222 -9.91 -7.89 15.14
CA PHE A 222 -9.55 -7.18 16.35
C PHE A 222 -9.60 -8.07 17.60
N GLY A 223 -10.58 -8.96 17.73
CA GLY A 223 -10.75 -9.82 18.89
C GLY A 223 -9.58 -10.78 19.09
N GLU A 224 -9.18 -11.46 18.01
CA GLU A 224 -8.06 -12.39 17.96
C GLU A 224 -6.74 -11.67 18.28
N TRP A 225 -6.52 -10.50 17.67
CA TRP A 225 -5.35 -9.66 17.97
C TRP A 225 -5.35 -9.19 19.43
N LYS A 226 -6.48 -8.69 19.94
CA LYS A 226 -6.62 -8.20 21.32
C LYS A 226 -6.40 -9.31 22.34
N ALA A 227 -6.82 -10.53 22.04
CA ALA A 227 -6.56 -11.68 22.90
C ALA A 227 -5.06 -12.04 22.98
N ALA A 228 -4.35 -11.91 21.86
CA ALA A 228 -2.90 -12.14 21.78
C ALA A 228 -2.07 -10.98 22.33
N HIS A 229 -2.58 -9.74 22.24
CA HIS A 229 -1.90 -8.50 22.62
C HIS A 229 -2.78 -7.64 23.55
N PRO A 230 -3.06 -8.09 24.78
CA PRO A 230 -3.96 -7.38 25.70
C PRO A 230 -3.44 -5.99 26.11
N ASP A 231 -2.12 -5.82 26.13
CA ASP A 231 -1.44 -4.55 26.42
C ASP A 231 -1.15 -3.72 25.14
N GLY A 232 -1.61 -4.20 23.99
CA GLY A 232 -1.43 -3.57 22.69
C GLY A 232 -2.16 -2.24 22.56
N GLN A 233 -1.79 -1.49 21.53
CA GLN A 233 -2.29 -0.14 21.27
C GLN A 233 -3.08 -0.08 19.95
N VAL A 234 -4.27 0.50 19.99
CA VAL A 234 -5.19 0.59 18.85
C VAL A 234 -5.23 2.02 18.34
N LEU A 235 -5.10 2.22 17.03
CA LEU A 235 -5.24 3.53 16.41
C LEU A 235 -6.63 4.10 16.74
N SER A 236 -6.66 5.28 17.34
CA SER A 236 -7.89 5.94 17.77
C SER A 236 -8.57 6.68 16.61
N ARG A 237 -9.83 7.08 16.82
CA ARG A 237 -10.57 7.95 15.91
C ARG A 237 -10.14 9.42 15.98
N ASP A 238 -9.23 9.78 16.88
CA ASP A 238 -8.65 11.13 16.94
C ASP A 238 -7.48 11.24 15.95
N THR A 239 -7.84 11.39 14.67
CA THR A 239 -6.88 11.40 13.55
C THR A 239 -6.61 12.81 13.02
N GLY A 240 -7.21 13.84 13.63
CA GLY A 240 -7.21 15.21 13.09
C GLY A 240 -8.15 15.45 11.91
N ALA A 241 -8.86 14.43 11.40
CA ALA A 241 -9.85 14.55 10.33
C ALA A 241 -11.27 14.22 10.81
N VAL A 242 -12.27 14.91 10.24
CA VAL A 242 -13.69 14.58 10.44
C VAL A 242 -14.13 13.60 9.35
N ARG A 243 -14.40 12.35 9.77
CA ARG A 243 -14.83 11.24 8.92
C ARG A 243 -15.90 10.40 9.64
N SER A 244 -16.62 9.60 8.87
CA SER A 244 -17.62 8.67 9.39
C SER A 244 -16.99 7.33 9.74
N TYR A 245 -16.08 7.29 10.72
CA TYR A 245 -15.46 6.03 11.16
C TYR A 245 -16.52 5.03 11.64
N GLY A 246 -16.31 3.76 11.31
CA GLY A 246 -17.27 2.68 11.53
C GLY A 246 -18.33 2.55 10.42
N PHE A 247 -18.34 3.48 9.45
CA PHE A 247 -19.08 3.34 8.21
C PHE A 247 -18.11 3.11 7.05
N ASP A 248 -18.34 2.05 6.28
CA ASP A 248 -17.56 1.73 5.09
C ASP A 248 -18.17 2.37 3.84
N PRO A 249 -17.46 3.26 3.13
CA PRO A 249 -17.98 3.92 1.94
C PRO A 249 -18.12 2.98 0.72
N TYR A 250 -17.57 1.77 0.77
CA TYR A 250 -17.60 0.80 -0.33
C TYR A 250 -18.69 -0.27 -0.20
N GLY A 251 -19.36 -0.38 0.95
CA GLY A 251 -20.57 -1.20 1.10
C GLY A 251 -20.39 -2.67 0.69
N ASP A 252 -21.19 -3.13 -0.27
CA ASP A 252 -21.17 -4.52 -0.78
C ASP A 252 -20.06 -4.78 -1.80
N TYR A 253 -19.23 -3.78 -2.13
CA TYR A 253 -18.11 -3.91 -3.06
C TYR A 253 -17.25 -5.13 -2.71
N TYR A 254 -16.88 -5.37 -1.46
CA TYR A 254 -15.99 -6.49 -1.11
C TYR A 254 -16.57 -7.88 -1.45
N THR A 255 -17.89 -7.97 -1.65
CA THR A 255 -18.61 -9.22 -1.90
C THR A 255 -19.22 -9.34 -3.29
N ASP A 256 -19.37 -8.22 -4.02
CA ASP A 256 -19.82 -8.24 -5.42
C ASP A 256 -18.64 -8.45 -6.37
N ASP A 257 -18.31 -9.71 -6.68
CA ASP A 257 -17.16 -10.06 -7.51
C ASP A 257 -17.15 -9.41 -8.90
N GLY A 258 -18.32 -9.08 -9.45
CA GLY A 258 -18.45 -8.47 -10.78
C GLY A 258 -18.09 -6.98 -10.82
N GLN A 259 -18.04 -6.32 -9.66
CA GLN A 259 -17.78 -4.89 -9.58
C GLN A 259 -16.29 -4.58 -9.43
N ILE A 260 -15.65 -4.02 -10.45
CA ILE A 260 -14.29 -3.48 -10.36
C ILE A 260 -14.35 -1.96 -10.59
N ILE A 261 -14.11 -1.17 -9.53
CA ILE A 261 -14.27 0.30 -9.58
C ILE A 261 -13.20 0.95 -10.49
N SER A 262 -11.95 0.48 -10.42
CA SER A 262 -10.86 0.93 -11.29
C SER A 262 -10.36 -0.23 -12.14
N PRO A 263 -10.31 -0.12 -13.47
CA PRO A 263 -10.01 -1.27 -14.31
C PRO A 263 -8.56 -1.74 -14.16
N VAL A 264 -8.38 -3.05 -14.29
CA VAL A 264 -7.09 -3.74 -14.43
C VAL A 264 -6.84 -4.15 -15.89
N ASN A 265 -5.60 -4.44 -16.26
CA ASN A 265 -5.24 -4.84 -17.64
C ASN A 265 -5.21 -6.37 -17.87
N ALA A 266 -5.34 -7.17 -16.81
CA ALA A 266 -5.37 -8.62 -16.88
C ALA A 266 -6.46 -9.20 -15.96
N SER A 267 -6.91 -10.41 -16.28
CA SER A 267 -7.79 -11.22 -15.44
C SER A 267 -7.34 -12.67 -15.48
N ASP A 268 -7.67 -13.43 -14.44
CA ASP A 268 -7.29 -14.82 -14.32
C ASP A 268 -8.42 -15.64 -13.69
N PRO A 269 -8.96 -16.66 -14.38
CA PRO A 269 -10.13 -17.41 -13.94
C PRO A 269 -9.83 -18.48 -12.88
N ARG A 270 -8.58 -18.62 -12.41
CA ARG A 270 -8.21 -19.62 -11.39
C ARG A 270 -8.83 -19.34 -10.01
N LEU A 271 -9.19 -18.09 -9.74
CA LEU A 271 -9.89 -17.61 -8.54
C LEU A 271 -10.91 -16.53 -8.92
N GLU A 272 -11.86 -16.24 -8.03
CA GLU A 272 -12.73 -15.08 -8.17
C GLU A 272 -11.92 -13.78 -8.07
N ASN A 273 -12.40 -12.67 -8.64
CA ASN A 273 -11.66 -11.41 -8.63
C ASN A 273 -11.32 -10.98 -7.19
N LYS A 274 -12.26 -11.15 -6.26
CA LYS A 274 -12.16 -10.72 -4.86
C LYS A 274 -11.77 -11.84 -3.90
N ASP A 275 -11.30 -12.97 -4.41
CA ASP A 275 -10.64 -13.94 -3.56
C ASP A 275 -9.38 -13.30 -2.94
N PHE A 276 -9.29 -13.37 -1.62
CA PHE A 276 -8.16 -12.85 -0.87
C PHE A 276 -6.98 -13.83 -0.97
N ILE A 277 -5.81 -13.31 -1.33
CA ILE A 277 -4.58 -14.10 -1.50
C ILE A 277 -3.43 -13.52 -0.67
N LEU A 278 -2.39 -14.34 -0.50
CA LEU A 278 -1.09 -13.95 0.03
C LEU A 278 -0.03 -14.13 -1.06
N GLY A 279 0.40 -13.03 -1.66
CA GLY A 279 1.36 -12.99 -2.76
C GLY A 279 2.80 -12.79 -2.30
N LEU A 280 3.74 -13.54 -2.88
CA LEU A 280 5.18 -13.42 -2.69
C LEU A 280 5.86 -13.14 -4.03
N VAL A 281 6.91 -12.34 -4.00
CA VAL A 281 7.85 -12.18 -5.11
C VAL A 281 9.24 -12.54 -4.62
N ILE A 282 9.87 -13.54 -5.25
CA ILE A 282 11.23 -14.01 -4.91
C ILE A 282 12.00 -14.11 -6.22
N ASP A 283 13.14 -13.43 -6.30
CA ASP A 283 13.99 -13.35 -7.50
C ASP A 283 13.22 -12.98 -8.78
N GLY A 284 12.21 -12.11 -8.64
CA GLY A 284 11.36 -11.64 -9.72
C GLY A 284 10.24 -12.61 -10.15
N ALA A 285 10.21 -13.84 -9.61
CA ALA A 285 9.10 -14.76 -9.81
C ALA A 285 8.01 -14.52 -8.76
N ALA A 286 6.75 -14.56 -9.18
CA ALA A 286 5.60 -14.35 -8.31
C ALA A 286 4.87 -15.67 -7.99
N LYS A 287 4.44 -15.83 -6.73
CA LYS A 287 3.58 -16.93 -6.29
C LYS A 287 2.53 -16.42 -5.31
N ALA A 288 1.31 -16.92 -5.40
CA ALA A 288 0.22 -16.61 -4.48
C ALA A 288 -0.29 -17.86 -3.78
N TYR A 289 -0.64 -17.70 -2.50
CA TYR A 289 -1.31 -18.73 -1.70
C TYR A 289 -2.74 -18.27 -1.40
N TYR A 290 -3.71 -19.11 -1.74
CA TYR A 290 -5.11 -18.93 -1.36
C TYR A 290 -5.32 -19.44 0.08
N PRO A 291 -5.59 -18.55 1.06
CA PRO A 291 -5.64 -18.95 2.46
C PRO A 291 -6.61 -20.09 2.78
N PRO A 292 -7.84 -20.18 2.20
CA PRO A 292 -8.73 -21.32 2.44
C PRO A 292 -8.09 -22.68 2.11
N ALA A 293 -7.27 -22.76 1.06
CA ALA A 293 -6.57 -23.99 0.70
C ALA A 293 -5.53 -24.40 1.76
N VAL A 294 -4.78 -23.43 2.28
CA VAL A 294 -3.80 -23.66 3.35
C VAL A 294 -4.50 -24.01 4.67
N LYS A 295 -5.56 -23.28 5.03
CA LYS A 295 -6.38 -23.56 6.23
C LYS A 295 -6.94 -24.98 6.24
N ALA A 296 -7.40 -25.47 5.09
CA ALA A 296 -7.91 -26.84 4.97
C ALA A 296 -6.85 -27.93 5.22
N LYS A 297 -5.55 -27.60 5.07
CA LYS A 297 -4.43 -28.51 5.34
C LYS A 297 -3.79 -28.27 6.70
N GLY A 298 -3.97 -27.11 7.29
CA GLY A 298 -3.27 -26.64 8.49
C GLY A 298 -1.84 -26.21 8.20
N GLU A 299 -1.08 -27.00 7.44
CA GLU A 299 0.26 -26.65 6.99
C GLU A 299 0.52 -27.14 5.56
N VAL A 300 1.25 -26.34 4.80
CA VAL A 300 1.70 -26.65 3.45
C VAL A 300 3.20 -26.40 3.37
N VAL A 301 3.92 -27.38 2.86
CA VAL A 301 5.34 -27.26 2.49
C VAL A 301 5.44 -27.20 0.98
N ASP A 302 6.10 -26.17 0.47
CA ASP A 302 6.24 -25.89 -0.95
C ASP A 302 7.69 -25.51 -1.29
N THR A 303 8.05 -25.59 -2.56
CA THR A 303 9.35 -25.15 -3.08
C THR A 303 9.12 -24.16 -4.20
N PHE A 304 9.68 -22.96 -4.05
CA PHE A 304 9.49 -21.87 -5.01
C PHE A 304 10.76 -21.03 -5.07
N ALA A 305 11.18 -20.66 -6.28
CA ALA A 305 12.38 -19.85 -6.54
C ALA A 305 13.65 -20.34 -5.79
N GLY A 306 13.78 -21.67 -5.60
CA GLY A 306 14.95 -22.27 -4.93
C GLY A 306 14.89 -22.31 -3.40
N ILE A 307 13.87 -21.72 -2.77
CA ILE A 307 13.69 -21.77 -1.31
C ILE A 307 12.57 -22.74 -0.92
N THR A 308 12.58 -23.18 0.34
CA THR A 308 11.50 -23.99 0.91
C THR A 308 10.54 -23.10 1.68
N ILE A 309 9.29 -23.00 1.21
CA ILE A 309 8.24 -22.22 1.85
C ILE A 309 7.41 -23.13 2.75
N VAL A 310 7.10 -22.64 3.95
CA VAL A 310 6.14 -23.25 4.89
C VAL A 310 4.99 -22.28 5.08
N ALA A 311 3.82 -22.61 4.56
CA ALA A 311 2.58 -21.89 4.81
C ALA A 311 1.82 -22.58 5.95
N ASN A 312 1.69 -21.89 7.08
CA ASN A 312 1.10 -22.43 8.29
C ASN A 312 -0.17 -21.64 8.66
N TYR A 313 -1.24 -22.33 9.00
CA TYR A 313 -2.46 -21.73 9.54
C TYR A 313 -2.36 -21.65 11.07
N ASP A 314 -2.39 -20.42 11.57
CA ASP A 314 -2.48 -20.11 12.99
C ASP A 314 -3.96 -20.01 13.41
N ASP A 315 -4.46 -21.07 14.05
CA ASP A 315 -5.87 -21.17 14.44
C ASP A 315 -6.27 -20.17 15.53
N ALA A 316 -5.32 -19.77 16.39
CA ALA A 316 -5.60 -18.80 17.45
C ALA A 316 -5.81 -17.39 16.89
N LEU A 317 -5.16 -17.09 15.78
CA LEU A 317 -5.20 -15.79 15.12
C LEU A 317 -6.08 -15.77 13.85
N ASP A 318 -6.57 -16.92 13.39
CA ASP A 318 -7.32 -17.10 12.13
C ASP A 318 -6.54 -16.63 10.87
N VAL A 319 -5.21 -16.69 10.88
CA VAL A 319 -4.34 -16.20 9.77
C VAL A 319 -3.45 -17.28 9.18
N VAL A 320 -3.08 -17.13 7.91
CA VAL A 320 -2.04 -17.94 7.27
C VAL A 320 -0.74 -17.14 7.26
N ARG A 321 0.32 -17.77 7.77
CA ARG A 321 1.67 -17.21 7.84
C ARG A 321 2.62 -18.03 6.98
N LEU A 322 3.35 -17.36 6.10
CA LEU A 322 4.42 -17.91 5.27
C LEU A 322 5.78 -17.76 5.96
N PHE A 323 6.61 -18.78 5.84
CA PHE A 323 7.99 -18.81 6.35
C PHE A 323 8.92 -19.42 5.31
N GLU A 324 10.14 -18.94 5.25
CA GLU A 324 11.25 -19.64 4.63
C GLU A 324 11.83 -20.61 5.65
N ARG A 325 12.07 -21.85 5.22
CA ARG A 325 12.82 -22.81 6.00
C ARG A 325 14.26 -22.84 5.53
N GLU A 326 15.13 -22.33 6.39
CA GLU A 326 16.57 -22.30 6.21
C GLU A 326 17.17 -23.73 6.20
N PRO A 327 18.38 -23.92 5.64
CA PRO A 327 19.05 -25.23 5.63
C PRO A 327 19.28 -25.84 7.03
N ASP A 328 19.37 -25.02 8.07
CA ASP A 328 19.52 -25.47 9.46
C ASP A 328 18.19 -25.82 10.14
N GLY A 329 17.06 -25.64 9.44
CA GLY A 329 15.71 -25.89 9.92
C GLY A 329 15.03 -24.69 10.59
N THR A 330 15.70 -23.55 10.71
CA THR A 330 15.11 -22.31 11.22
C THR A 330 14.01 -21.81 10.28
N LEU A 331 12.95 -21.25 10.86
CA LEU A 331 11.86 -20.62 10.11
C LEU A 331 11.98 -19.10 10.19
N THR A 332 12.21 -18.46 9.04
CA THR A 332 12.23 -17.00 8.91
C THR A 332 10.90 -16.53 8.35
N ARG A 333 10.25 -15.55 8.99
CA ARG A 333 8.94 -15.04 8.55
C ARG A 333 9.07 -14.38 7.17
N LEU A 334 8.29 -14.87 6.22
CA LEU A 334 8.07 -14.20 4.93
C LEU A 334 6.82 -13.35 5.02
N ASN A 335 6.90 -12.10 4.54
CA ASN A 335 5.76 -11.19 4.54
C ASN A 335 5.15 -11.10 3.14
N PRO A 336 4.01 -11.76 2.89
CA PRO A 336 3.31 -11.64 1.63
C PRO A 336 2.58 -10.30 1.49
N PHE A 337 2.38 -9.89 0.24
CA PHE A 337 1.34 -8.93 -0.10
C PHE A 337 -0.02 -9.60 0.02
N ALA A 338 -0.78 -9.17 1.02
CA ALA A 338 -2.17 -9.54 1.13
C ALA A 338 -3.02 -8.64 0.21
N SER A 339 -3.82 -9.23 -0.67
CA SER A 339 -4.61 -8.49 -1.67
C SER A 339 -5.73 -9.36 -2.23
N PHE A 340 -6.74 -8.75 -2.83
CA PHE A 340 -7.63 -9.39 -3.77
C PHE A 340 -6.88 -9.83 -5.04
N TRP A 341 -7.30 -10.97 -5.57
CA TRP A 341 -6.69 -11.67 -6.69
C TRP A 341 -6.57 -10.82 -7.96
N PHE A 342 -7.63 -10.10 -8.33
CA PHE A 342 -7.67 -9.35 -9.59
C PHE A 342 -6.56 -8.29 -9.70
N SER A 343 -6.26 -7.60 -8.59
CA SER A 343 -5.24 -6.55 -8.56
C SER A 343 -3.83 -7.15 -8.52
N TRP A 344 -3.63 -8.20 -7.70
CA TRP A 344 -2.37 -8.94 -7.65
C TRP A 344 -2.00 -9.50 -9.03
N MET A 345 -2.93 -10.17 -9.70
CA MET A 345 -2.68 -10.77 -11.01
C MET A 345 -2.37 -9.75 -12.10
N ALA A 346 -2.99 -8.59 -12.04
CA ALA A 346 -2.70 -7.52 -12.98
C ALA A 346 -1.29 -6.94 -12.78
N ALA A 347 -0.77 -6.93 -11.55
CA ALA A 347 0.61 -6.56 -11.26
C ALA A 347 1.61 -7.70 -11.53
N HIS A 348 1.18 -8.95 -11.39
CA HIS A 348 2.00 -10.16 -11.46
C HIS A 348 1.33 -11.25 -12.34
N PRO A 349 1.27 -11.07 -13.67
CA PRO A 349 0.48 -11.93 -14.56
C PRO A 349 0.97 -13.38 -14.65
N ASP A 350 2.25 -13.63 -14.35
CA ASP A 350 2.87 -14.96 -14.41
C ASP A 350 2.85 -15.70 -13.06
N THR A 351 1.96 -15.28 -12.15
CA THR A 351 1.89 -15.82 -10.78
C THR A 351 1.59 -17.33 -10.76
N GLU A 352 2.45 -18.11 -10.12
CA GLU A 352 2.12 -19.46 -9.66
C GLU A 352 1.07 -19.39 -8.55
N LEU A 353 0.12 -20.32 -8.53
CA LEU A 353 -0.96 -20.31 -7.54
C LEU A 353 -1.03 -21.62 -6.78
N TYR A 354 -1.10 -21.53 -5.45
CA TYR A 354 -1.55 -22.60 -4.57
C TYR A 354 -2.99 -22.33 -4.14
N ASN A 355 -3.96 -23.15 -4.60
CA ASN A 355 -5.39 -22.98 -4.31
C ASN A 355 -6.14 -24.29 -4.04
#